data_AF-R7TRL0-F1
#
_entry.id   AF-R7TRL0-F1
#
_cell.length_a   1.000
_cell.length_b   1.000
_cell.length_c   1.000
_cell.angle_alpha   90.00
_cell.angle_beta   90.00
_cell.angle_gamma   90.00
#
_symmetry.space_group_name_H-M   'P 1'
#
loop_
_entity.id
_entity.type
_entity.pdbx_description
1 polymer ?
#
loop_
_entity_poly.entity_id
_entity_poly.type
_entity_poly.pdbx_seq_one_letter_code
_entity_poly.pdbx_strand_id
1 'polypeptide(L)'
;LLSSLYLAHLTAIILGATKGQMASPIQSVEDLVKQSVVRYGVVRNGHAHNFIQMSREPIYERMYAFVNGTDGMLVDSVEEGIEKVRTSKGRFVFIMDSSVTADYVINQKPCDLYKIGPTLTSQGLAIVTPVGSQYRSMINLALLSLVENGTIEKLKTKWLRDRSSCEESVPPREGPAAGAMGPDGTLGPVLLLVVGVIVSVVIRLVRAWKKKNTKKAVGSDEENSQQ
;
A
#
# COMPACT_ATOMS: atom_id res chain seq x y z
N LEU A 1 -0.52 0.09 -35.10
CA LEU A 1 0.53 0.43 -34.12
C LEU A 1 0.00 1.35 -33.02
N LEU A 2 -0.56 2.53 -33.34
CA LEU A 2 -1.15 3.44 -32.35
C LEU A 2 -2.29 2.82 -31.52
N SER A 3 -3.17 2.02 -32.16
CA SER A 3 -4.25 1.30 -31.47
C SER A 3 -3.74 0.26 -30.48
N SER A 4 -2.72 -0.52 -30.88
CA SER A 4 -2.07 -1.52 -30.04
C SER A 4 -1.35 -0.89 -28.83
N LEU A 5 -0.68 0.25 -29.02
CA LEU A 5 -0.02 0.99 -27.95
C LEU A 5 -1.03 1.58 -26.95
N TYR A 6 -2.15 2.10 -27.45
CA TYR A 6 -3.23 2.63 -26.61
C TYR A 6 -3.88 1.53 -25.77
N LEU A 7 -4.16 0.37 -26.38
CA LEU A 7 -4.66 -0.80 -25.65
C LEU A 7 -3.66 -1.26 -24.59
N ALA A 8 -2.36 -1.31 -24.89
CA ALA A 8 -1.33 -1.70 -23.93
C ALA A 8 -1.21 -0.73 -22.73
N HIS A 9 -1.34 0.58 -22.99
CA HIS A 9 -1.30 1.58 -21.92
C HIS A 9 -2.53 1.52 -21.01
N LEU A 10 -3.70 1.28 -21.60
CA LEU A 10 -4.95 1.10 -20.86
C LEU A 10 -4.93 -0.20 -20.05
N THR A 11 -4.49 -1.31 -20.62
CA THR A 11 -4.41 -2.58 -19.89
C THR A 11 -3.45 -2.49 -18.71
N ALA A 12 -2.33 -1.77 -18.85
CA ALA A 12 -1.42 -1.52 -17.74
C ALA A 12 -2.08 -0.72 -16.60
N ILE A 13 -2.83 0.34 -16.92
CA ILE A 13 -3.56 1.15 -15.92
C ILE A 13 -4.66 0.31 -15.23
N ILE A 14 -5.42 -0.46 -16.00
CA ILE A 14 -6.51 -1.30 -15.49
C ILE A 14 -5.97 -2.46 -14.65
N LEU A 15 -4.90 -3.13 -15.09
CA LEU A 15 -4.25 -4.18 -14.31
C LEU A 15 -3.60 -3.61 -13.03
N GLY A 16 -3.09 -2.38 -13.10
CA GLY A 16 -2.60 -1.64 -11.93
C GLY A 16 -3.69 -1.28 -10.93
N ALA A 17 -4.92 -0.99 -11.40
CA ALA A 17 -6.06 -0.67 -10.54
C ALA A 17 -6.81 -1.92 -10.01
N THR A 18 -6.78 -3.04 -10.74
CA THR A 18 -7.48 -4.29 -10.36
C THR A 18 -6.65 -5.21 -9.47
N LYS A 19 -5.31 -5.16 -9.56
CA LYS A 19 -4.49 -5.54 -8.42
C LYS A 19 -4.78 -4.49 -7.36
N GLY A 20 -5.55 -4.84 -6.33
CA GLY A 20 -5.69 -4.07 -5.09
C GLY A 20 -4.35 -3.96 -4.32
N GLN A 21 -3.25 -3.86 -5.05
CA GLN A 21 -1.98 -3.41 -4.54
C GLN A 21 -2.22 -1.98 -4.12
N MET A 22 -2.52 -1.84 -2.83
CA MET A 22 -2.15 -0.67 -2.05
C MET A 22 -0.69 -0.38 -2.44
N ALA A 23 -0.49 0.41 -3.49
CA ALA A 23 0.83 0.92 -3.83
C ALA A 23 1.11 1.94 -2.74
N SER A 24 1.54 1.44 -1.58
CA SER A 24 2.12 2.28 -0.55
C SER A 24 3.21 3.07 -1.27
N PRO A 25 3.14 4.42 -1.27
CA PRO A 25 4.18 5.23 -1.89
C PRO A 25 5.55 5.02 -1.21
N ILE A 26 5.58 4.30 -0.09
CA ILE A 26 6.75 3.99 0.71
C ILE A 26 7.09 2.52 0.51
N GLN A 27 8.26 2.25 -0.08
CA GLN A 27 8.79 0.88 -0.25
C GLN A 27 10.02 0.63 0.63
N SER A 28 10.70 1.69 1.06
CA SER A 28 11.90 1.62 1.89
C SER A 28 11.90 2.66 3.01
N VAL A 29 12.86 2.53 3.92
CA VAL A 29 13.02 3.46 5.05
C VAL A 29 13.57 4.81 4.59
N GLU A 30 14.35 4.82 3.52
CA GLU A 30 14.81 6.05 2.86
C GLU A 30 13.62 6.86 2.35
N ASP A 31 12.63 6.19 1.73
CA ASP A 31 11.41 6.85 1.28
C ASP A 31 10.62 7.39 2.46
N LEU A 32 10.52 6.62 3.54
CA LEU A 32 9.82 7.00 4.78
C LEU A 32 10.42 8.24 5.42
N VAL A 33 11.75 8.36 5.47
CA VAL A 33 12.45 9.50 6.10
C VAL A 33 12.46 10.76 5.22
N LYS A 34 12.39 10.61 3.89
CA LYS A 34 12.37 11.75 2.95
C LYS A 34 11.02 12.47 2.92
N GLN A 35 9.94 11.80 3.28
CA GLN A 35 8.58 12.32 3.24
C GLN A 35 8.07 12.68 4.65
N SER A 36 7.06 13.55 4.72
CA SER A 36 6.46 14.01 5.99
C SER A 36 4.96 13.72 6.10
N VAL A 37 4.38 12.99 5.14
CA VAL A 37 2.95 12.66 5.06
C VAL A 37 2.60 11.53 6.03
N VAL A 38 3.44 10.51 6.09
CA VAL A 38 3.31 9.32 6.94
C VAL A 38 4.28 9.46 8.09
N ARG A 39 3.76 9.50 9.31
CA ARG A 39 4.59 9.55 10.52
C ARG A 39 5.08 8.15 10.86
N TYR A 40 6.11 8.05 11.68
CA TYR A 40 6.61 6.78 12.15
C TYR A 40 7.01 6.86 13.62
N GLY A 41 6.93 5.72 14.31
CA GLY A 41 7.23 5.62 15.72
C GLY A 41 7.83 4.29 16.14
N VAL A 42 8.39 4.27 17.34
CA VAL A 42 9.10 3.15 17.95
C VAL A 42 8.68 3.00 19.41
N VAL A 43 8.94 1.83 20.01
CA VAL A 43 8.76 1.63 21.45
C VAL A 43 9.82 2.40 22.23
N ARG A 44 9.40 3.14 23.25
CA ARG A 44 10.26 3.87 24.18
C ARG A 44 11.25 2.91 24.83
N ASN A 45 12.54 3.25 24.77
CA ASN A 45 13.63 2.41 25.30
C ASN A 45 13.68 0.98 24.72
N GLY A 46 13.01 0.71 23.58
CA GLY A 46 13.06 -0.56 22.87
C GLY A 46 14.35 -0.74 22.06
N HIS A 47 14.52 -1.91 21.44
CA HIS A 47 15.70 -2.19 20.64
C HIS A 47 15.79 -1.29 19.41
N ALA A 48 14.67 -1.05 18.72
CA ALA A 48 14.63 -0.14 17.57
C ALA A 48 15.00 1.29 17.97
N HIS A 49 14.53 1.78 19.12
CA HIS A 49 14.86 3.11 19.62
C HIS A 49 16.37 3.26 19.91
N ASN A 50 16.95 2.27 20.59
CA ASN A 50 18.39 2.26 20.86
C ASN A 50 19.22 2.09 19.58
N PHE A 51 18.74 1.28 18.62
CA PHE A 51 19.40 1.09 17.33
C PHE A 51 19.51 2.40 16.54
N ILE A 52 18.40 3.13 16.41
CA ILE A 52 18.41 4.41 15.66
C ILE A 52 19.23 5.48 16.37
N GLN A 53 19.32 5.42 17.71
CA GLN A 53 20.15 6.34 18.50
C GLN A 53 21.65 6.06 18.34
N MET A 54 22.05 4.78 18.30
CA MET A 54 23.46 4.37 18.24
C MET A 54 24.00 4.27 16.81
N SER A 55 23.12 4.24 15.82
CA SER A 55 23.51 4.15 14.41
C SER A 55 24.22 5.41 13.93
N ARG A 56 25.23 5.23 13.07
CA ARG A 56 26.04 6.32 12.47
C ARG A 56 25.60 6.69 11.05
N GLU A 57 24.51 6.09 10.57
CA GLU A 57 24.02 6.38 9.23
C GLU A 57 23.11 7.60 9.26
N PRO A 58 23.30 8.59 8.35
CA PRO A 58 22.57 9.85 8.39
C PRO A 58 21.05 9.69 8.26
N ILE A 59 20.57 8.60 7.66
CA ILE A 59 19.13 8.27 7.57
C ILE A 59 18.59 7.95 8.98
N TYR A 60 19.29 7.14 9.76
CA TYR A 60 18.87 6.74 11.10
C TYR A 60 19.04 7.86 12.13
N GLU A 61 20.08 8.69 12.00
CA GLU A 61 20.24 9.89 12.85
C GLU A 61 19.06 10.87 12.67
N ARG A 62 18.64 11.11 11.43
CA ARG A 62 17.44 11.92 11.14
C ARG A 62 16.17 11.27 11.68
N MET A 63 16.06 9.94 11.56
CA MET A 63 14.94 9.18 12.09
C MET A 63 14.84 9.32 13.61
N TYR A 64 15.97 9.22 14.32
CA TYR A 64 16.04 9.44 15.77
C TYR A 64 15.68 10.87 16.16
N ALA A 65 16.22 11.87 15.46
CA ALA A 65 15.89 13.28 15.72
C ALA A 65 14.39 13.56 15.55
N PHE A 66 13.74 12.96 14.55
CA PHE A 66 12.29 13.08 14.35
C PHE A 66 11.49 12.40 15.47
N VAL A 67 11.83 11.16 15.82
CA VAL A 67 11.13 10.38 16.84
C VAL A 67 11.27 10.99 18.23
N ASN A 68 12.46 11.45 18.59
CA ASN A 68 12.72 12.04 19.90
C ASN A 68 12.26 13.51 19.99
N GLY A 69 12.24 14.23 18.87
CA GLY A 69 11.80 15.63 18.81
C GLY A 69 10.29 15.82 18.64
N THR A 70 9.54 14.77 18.26
CA THR A 70 8.10 14.86 18.01
C THR A 70 7.33 14.09 19.07
N ASP A 71 6.42 14.77 19.76
CA ASP A 71 5.59 14.14 20.78
C ASP A 71 4.66 13.06 20.17
N GLY A 72 4.47 11.99 20.93
CA GLY A 72 3.68 10.84 20.52
C GLY A 72 4.33 9.93 19.45
N MET A 73 5.59 10.09 19.05
CA MET A 73 6.26 9.10 18.19
C MET A 73 6.88 7.94 18.97
N LEU A 74 7.05 8.12 20.28
CA LEU A 74 7.43 7.08 21.24
C LEU A 74 6.17 6.50 21.88
N VAL A 75 5.96 5.20 21.72
CA VAL A 75 4.88 4.44 22.37
C VAL A 75 5.44 3.62 23.52
N ASP A 76 4.63 3.30 24.52
CA ASP A 76 5.10 2.58 25.71
C ASP A 76 5.04 1.05 25.54
N SER A 77 4.18 0.55 24.64
CA SER A 77 4.09 -0.88 24.32
C SER A 77 3.90 -1.18 22.82
N VAL A 78 4.12 -2.44 22.45
CA VAL A 78 3.91 -2.94 21.09
C VAL A 78 2.43 -2.88 20.70
N GLU A 79 1.54 -3.21 21.64
CA GLU A 79 0.09 -3.19 21.45
C GLU A 79 -0.41 -1.77 21.20
N GLU A 80 0.12 -0.78 21.93
CA GLU A 80 -0.18 0.63 21.70
C GLU A 80 0.28 1.07 20.30
N GLY A 81 1.49 0.67 19.90
CA GLY A 81 2.02 0.94 18.57
C GLY A 81 1.15 0.35 17.45
N ILE A 82 0.69 -0.89 17.62
CA ILE A 82 -0.20 -1.56 16.67
C ILE A 82 -1.54 -0.83 16.58
N GLU A 83 -2.16 -0.50 17.71
CA GLU A 83 -3.44 0.21 17.72
C GLU A 83 -3.33 1.61 17.10
N LYS A 84 -2.20 2.27 17.30
CA LYS A 84 -1.89 3.55 16.67
C LYS A 84 -1.81 3.46 15.15
N VAL A 85 -1.26 2.37 14.60
CA VAL A 85 -1.26 2.12 13.15
C VAL A 85 -2.69 1.98 12.64
N ARG A 86 -3.52 1.18 13.33
CA ARG A 86 -4.92 0.94 12.95
C ARG A 86 -5.75 2.23 12.94
N THR A 87 -5.64 3.02 14.00
CA THR A 87 -6.38 4.29 14.15
C THR A 87 -5.91 5.37 13.18
N SER A 88 -4.65 5.32 12.72
CA SER A 88 -4.06 6.34 11.84
C SER A 88 -4.44 6.21 10.37
N LYS A 89 -5.15 5.13 9.97
CA LYS A 89 -5.66 4.89 8.60
C LYS A 89 -4.58 5.08 7.51
N GLY A 90 -3.42 4.47 7.70
CA GLY A 90 -2.31 4.49 6.72
C GLY A 90 -1.40 5.72 6.77
N ARG A 91 -1.55 6.61 7.75
CA ARG A 91 -0.66 7.77 7.98
C ARG A 91 0.36 7.58 9.09
N PHE A 92 0.49 6.36 9.62
CA PHE A 92 1.44 6.02 10.66
C PHE A 92 2.07 4.65 10.38
N VAL A 93 3.38 4.56 10.55
CA VAL A 93 4.17 3.33 10.45
C VAL A 93 4.78 3.04 11.80
N PHE A 94 4.57 1.83 12.30
CA PHE A 94 5.20 1.39 13.53
C PHE A 94 6.40 0.51 13.21
N ILE A 95 7.57 0.90 13.71
CA ILE A 95 8.80 0.13 13.55
C ILE A 95 8.92 -0.81 14.76
N MET A 96 8.83 -2.10 14.48
CA MET A 96 8.89 -3.16 15.49
C MET A 96 10.29 -3.76 15.58
N ASP A 97 10.66 -4.17 16.80
CA ASP A 97 11.96 -4.78 17.10
C ASP A 97 12.11 -6.18 16.47
N SER A 98 11.03 -6.98 16.46
CA SER A 98 11.05 -8.37 16.01
C SER A 98 10.24 -8.55 14.74
N SER A 99 10.91 -9.00 13.67
CA SER A 99 10.23 -9.35 12.42
C SER A 99 9.28 -10.53 12.58
N VAL A 100 9.62 -11.49 13.45
CA VAL A 100 8.77 -12.67 13.73
C VAL A 100 7.46 -12.25 14.39
N THR A 101 7.54 -11.31 15.33
CA THR A 101 6.35 -10.78 16.00
C THR A 101 5.50 -9.97 15.03
N ALA A 102 6.12 -9.17 14.15
CA ALA A 102 5.41 -8.45 13.10
C ALA A 102 4.69 -9.41 12.14
N ASP A 103 5.39 -10.43 11.62
CA ASP A 103 4.81 -11.43 10.72
C ASP A 103 3.65 -12.19 11.39
N TYR A 104 3.76 -12.50 12.69
CA TYR A 104 2.67 -13.09 13.46
C TYR A 104 1.45 -12.15 13.54
N VAL A 105 1.64 -10.90 13.94
CA VAL A 105 0.55 -9.92 14.13
C VAL A 105 -0.19 -9.62 12.83
N ILE A 106 0.54 -9.52 11.71
CA ILE A 106 -0.03 -9.30 10.36
C ILE A 106 -0.99 -10.44 9.98
N ASN A 107 -0.65 -11.66 10.35
CA ASN A 107 -1.45 -12.85 10.05
C ASN A 107 -2.59 -13.11 11.05
N GLN A 108 -2.82 -12.19 11.98
CA GLN A 108 -3.95 -12.23 12.90
C GLN A 108 -5.09 -11.32 12.44
N LYS A 109 -6.33 -11.66 12.86
CA LYS A 109 -7.49 -10.79 12.64
C LYS A 109 -7.27 -9.44 13.34
N PRO A 110 -7.72 -8.32 12.74
CA PRO A 110 -8.60 -8.23 11.57
C PRO A 110 -7.88 -8.16 10.20
N CYS A 111 -6.62 -8.56 10.09
CA CYS A 111 -5.88 -8.62 8.82
C CYS A 111 -5.74 -7.26 8.12
N ASP A 112 -5.63 -6.21 8.92
CA ASP A 112 -5.59 -4.80 8.52
C ASP A 112 -4.17 -4.22 8.47
N LEU A 113 -3.17 -5.06 8.73
CA LEU A 113 -1.76 -4.69 8.80
C LEU A 113 -0.98 -5.40 7.71
N TYR A 114 0.10 -4.78 7.26
CA TYR A 114 1.05 -5.38 6.34
C TYR A 114 2.44 -4.82 6.62
N LYS A 115 3.46 -5.56 6.17
CA LYS A 115 4.86 -5.19 6.32
C LYS A 115 5.33 -4.37 5.13
N ILE A 116 6.11 -3.32 5.40
CA ILE A 116 6.70 -2.46 4.36
C ILE A 116 8.21 -2.73 4.31
N GLY A 117 8.71 -3.02 3.11
CA GLY A 117 10.14 -3.11 2.84
C GLY A 117 10.85 -4.30 3.53
N PRO A 118 12.18 -4.35 3.38
CA PRO A 118 13.01 -5.33 4.07
C PRO A 118 13.12 -5.02 5.57
N THR A 119 13.49 -6.02 6.36
CA THR A 119 13.81 -5.82 7.78
C THR A 119 15.05 -4.94 7.92
N LEU A 120 14.95 -3.90 8.76
CA LEU A 120 16.05 -2.97 9.07
C LEU A 120 17.32 -3.68 9.58
N THR A 121 17.12 -4.73 10.37
CA THR A 121 18.20 -5.51 10.98
C THR A 121 17.84 -6.98 10.95
N SER A 122 18.82 -7.85 10.68
CA SER A 122 18.68 -9.30 10.87
C SER A 122 19.00 -9.67 12.32
N GLN A 123 18.00 -9.58 13.19
CA GLN A 123 18.13 -10.05 14.56
C GLN A 123 17.74 -11.53 14.67
N GLY A 124 18.61 -12.32 15.28
CA GLY A 124 18.35 -13.72 15.61
C GLY A 124 17.94 -13.88 17.08
N LEU A 125 16.99 -14.78 17.34
CA LEU A 125 16.67 -15.20 18.71
C LEU A 125 17.72 -16.22 19.17
N ALA A 126 18.13 -16.13 20.43
CA ALA A 126 19.13 -17.01 21.02
C ALA A 126 18.64 -17.61 22.34
N ILE A 127 18.99 -18.88 22.59
CA ILE A 127 18.77 -19.53 23.88
C ILE A 127 19.95 -19.17 24.78
N VAL A 128 19.68 -18.48 25.88
CA VAL A 128 20.71 -18.01 26.80
C VAL A 128 20.84 -18.99 27.97
N THR A 129 22.09 -19.34 28.31
CA THR A 129 22.41 -20.19 29.47
C THR A 129 23.38 -19.45 30.40
N PRO A 130 23.38 -19.78 31.72
CA PRO A 130 24.35 -19.21 32.64
C PRO A 130 25.78 -19.47 32.19
N VAL A 131 26.68 -18.52 32.51
CA VAL A 131 28.11 -18.66 32.21
C VAL A 131 28.65 -19.92 32.89
N GLY A 132 29.33 -20.77 32.12
CA GLY A 132 29.87 -22.06 32.61
C GLY A 132 28.88 -23.23 32.61
N SER A 133 27.65 -23.06 32.08
CA SER A 133 26.69 -24.15 32.00
C SER A 133 27.19 -25.32 31.12
N GLN A 134 27.18 -26.53 31.69
CA GLN A 134 27.49 -27.78 30.96
C GLN A 134 26.52 -28.09 29.81
N TYR A 135 25.32 -27.49 29.82
CA TYR A 135 24.30 -27.69 28.80
C TYR A 135 24.51 -26.84 27.55
N ARG A 136 25.39 -25.82 27.60
CA ARG A 136 25.61 -24.90 26.48
C ARG A 136 25.96 -25.64 25.19
N SER A 137 26.93 -26.56 25.24
CA SER A 137 27.38 -27.31 24.07
C SER A 137 26.30 -28.27 23.55
N MET A 138 25.60 -28.96 24.45
CA MET A 138 24.52 -29.87 24.08
C MET A 138 23.36 -29.15 23.41
N ILE A 139 22.94 -28.00 23.96
CA ILE A 139 21.86 -27.17 23.39
C ILE A 139 22.26 -26.64 22.02
N ASN A 140 23.51 -26.18 21.86
CA ASN A 140 23.97 -25.64 20.59
C ASN A 140 24.02 -26.71 19.48
N LEU A 141 24.50 -27.92 19.80
CA LEU A 141 24.51 -29.05 18.86
C LEU A 141 23.09 -29.50 18.50
N ALA A 142 22.20 -29.60 19.49
CA ALA A 142 20.80 -29.92 19.25
C ALA A 142 20.10 -28.87 18.36
N LEU A 143 20.35 -27.58 18.61
CA LEU A 143 19.81 -26.50 17.81
C LEU A 143 20.32 -26.54 16.37
N LEU A 144 21.63 -26.78 16.18
CA LEU A 144 22.23 -26.92 14.85
C LEU A 144 21.57 -28.06 14.07
N SER A 145 21.40 -29.22 14.71
CA SER A 145 20.72 -30.37 14.09
C SER A 145 19.26 -30.06 13.70
N LEU A 146 18.52 -29.29 14.50
CA LEU A 146 17.16 -28.87 14.18
C LEU A 146 17.10 -27.90 12.99
N VAL A 147 18.11 -27.04 12.85
CA VAL A 147 18.24 -26.12 11.71
C VAL A 147 18.61 -26.89 10.44
N GLU A 148 19.61 -27.77 10.50
CA GLU A 148 20.06 -28.58 9.36
C GLU A 148 18.97 -29.52 8.84
N ASN A 149 18.18 -30.12 9.74
CA ASN A 149 17.04 -30.97 9.37
C ASN A 149 15.79 -30.16 8.94
N GLY A 150 15.88 -28.82 8.90
CA GLY A 150 14.78 -27.93 8.52
C GLY A 150 13.57 -27.98 9.47
N THR A 151 13.73 -28.49 10.69
CA THR A 151 12.64 -28.57 11.67
C THR A 151 12.22 -27.18 12.13
N ILE A 152 13.17 -26.27 12.29
CA ILE A 152 12.88 -24.87 12.63
C ILE A 152 12.02 -24.21 11.56
N GLU A 153 12.31 -24.44 10.27
CA GLU A 153 11.53 -23.86 9.17
C GLU A 153 10.11 -24.44 9.09
N LYS A 154 9.98 -25.75 9.34
CA LYS A 154 8.66 -26.41 9.47
C LYS A 154 7.85 -25.80 10.62
N LEU A 155 8.49 -25.56 11.77
CA LEU A 155 7.85 -24.92 12.92
C LEU A 155 7.45 -23.48 12.60
N LYS A 156 8.33 -22.71 11.97
CA LYS A 156 8.05 -21.33 11.55
C LYS A 156 6.82 -21.28 10.64
N THR A 157 6.77 -22.14 9.62
CA THR A 157 5.64 -22.25 8.70
C THR A 157 4.35 -22.63 9.45
N LYS A 158 4.42 -23.66 10.30
CA LYS A 158 3.28 -24.15 11.08
C LYS A 158 2.68 -23.08 12.00
N TRP A 159 3.51 -22.28 12.65
CA TRP A 159 3.06 -21.31 13.65
C TRP A 159 2.75 -19.92 13.09
N LEU A 160 3.42 -19.51 12.01
CA LEU A 160 3.24 -18.17 11.43
C LEU A 160 2.34 -18.16 10.19
N ARG A 161 2.34 -19.22 9.39
CA ARG A 161 1.54 -19.32 8.17
C ARG A 161 0.31 -20.20 8.36
N ASP A 162 0.50 -21.47 8.72
CA ASP A 162 -0.61 -22.44 8.75
C ASP A 162 -1.64 -22.16 9.88
N ARG A 163 -1.23 -21.39 10.90
CA ARG A 163 -2.09 -20.89 11.97
C ARG A 163 -2.52 -19.43 11.78
N SER A 164 -2.43 -18.89 10.57
CA SER A 164 -2.94 -17.56 10.28
C SER A 164 -4.45 -17.52 10.49
N SER A 165 -4.92 -16.50 11.19
CA SER A 165 -6.36 -16.24 11.35
C SER A 165 -6.93 -15.45 10.16
N CYS A 166 -6.03 -14.93 9.31
CA CYS A 166 -6.34 -14.35 8.02
C CYS A 166 -6.55 -15.44 6.99
N GLU A 167 -7.68 -15.37 6.28
CA GLU A 167 -7.91 -16.22 5.13
C GLU A 167 -6.85 -15.85 4.09
N GLU A 168 -6.10 -16.84 3.61
CA GLU A 168 -5.05 -16.63 2.63
C GLU A 168 -5.73 -16.05 1.39
N SER A 169 -5.65 -14.72 1.23
CA SER A 169 -6.06 -14.08 0.00
C SER A 169 -5.21 -14.72 -1.08
N VAL A 170 -5.87 -15.60 -1.84
CA VAL A 170 -5.43 -16.38 -2.99
C VAL A 170 -4.03 -15.97 -3.50
N PRO A 171 -3.08 -16.91 -3.67
CA PRO A 171 -1.77 -16.60 -4.24
C PRO A 171 -1.94 -15.83 -5.56
N PRO A 172 -0.96 -15.00 -5.98
CA PRO A 172 -1.06 -14.26 -7.23
C PRO A 172 -1.35 -15.29 -8.35
N ARG A 173 -2.59 -15.29 -8.84
CA ARG A 173 -2.97 -16.12 -9.98
C ARG A 173 -2.13 -15.67 -11.15
N GLU A 174 -1.08 -16.42 -11.43
CA GLU A 174 -0.48 -16.47 -12.75
C GLU A 174 -1.56 -17.01 -13.69
N GLY A 175 -2.02 -16.17 -14.60
CA GLY A 175 -3.02 -16.52 -15.61
C GLY A 175 -4.17 -15.50 -15.65
N PRO A 176 -4.55 -15.01 -16.84
CA PRO A 176 -5.56 -13.98 -17.00
C PRO A 176 -6.93 -14.59 -16.69
N ALA A 177 -7.36 -14.51 -15.43
CA ALA A 177 -8.76 -14.60 -15.13
C ALA A 177 -9.41 -13.38 -15.80
N ALA A 178 -10.17 -13.63 -16.87
CA ALA A 178 -11.13 -12.69 -17.43
C ALA A 178 -12.16 -12.38 -16.34
N GLY A 179 -11.79 -11.51 -15.41
CA GLY A 179 -12.65 -11.01 -14.36
C GLY A 179 -13.74 -10.20 -15.03
N ALA A 180 -14.97 -10.67 -14.91
CA ALA A 180 -16.15 -9.88 -15.25
C ALA A 180 -16.03 -8.52 -14.54
N MET A 181 -15.89 -7.45 -15.32
CA MET A 181 -15.87 -6.08 -14.80
C MET A 181 -17.20 -5.83 -14.10
N GLY A 182 -17.15 -5.62 -12.78
CA GLY A 182 -18.28 -5.10 -12.03
C GLY A 182 -18.73 -3.73 -12.58
N PRO A 183 -19.96 -3.29 -12.25
CA PRO A 183 -20.56 -2.06 -12.80
C PRO A 183 -19.72 -0.78 -12.56
N ASP A 184 -18.80 -0.79 -11.59
CA ASP A 184 -17.94 0.36 -11.30
C ASP A 184 -16.82 0.57 -12.34
N GLY A 185 -16.41 -0.49 -13.05
CA GLY A 185 -15.35 -0.42 -14.07
C GLY A 185 -15.84 0.06 -15.45
N THR A 186 -17.15 0.06 -15.70
CA THR A 186 -17.75 0.40 -17.00
C THR A 186 -18.42 1.78 -17.02
N LEU A 187 -18.51 2.46 -15.87
CA LEU A 187 -19.21 3.73 -15.72
C LEU A 187 -18.52 4.91 -16.45
N GLY A 188 -17.19 4.94 -16.45
CA GLY A 188 -16.39 6.01 -17.07
C GLY A 188 -16.62 6.16 -18.58
N PRO A 189 -16.43 5.09 -19.38
CA PRO A 189 -16.69 5.13 -20.83
C PRO A 189 -18.15 5.49 -21.17
N VAL A 190 -19.12 5.01 -20.38
CA VAL A 190 -20.54 5.31 -20.58
C VAL A 190 -20.83 6.79 -20.35
N LEU A 191 -20.25 7.41 -19.32
CA LEU A 191 -20.35 8.86 -19.07
C LEU A 191 -19.79 9.69 -20.23
N LEU A 192 -18.63 9.30 -20.79
CA LEU A 192 -18.03 9.99 -21.93
C LEU A 192 -18.96 9.97 -23.16
N LEU A 193 -19.62 8.83 -23.41
CA LEU A 193 -20.60 8.71 -24.50
C LEU A 193 -21.81 9.61 -24.28
N VAL A 194 -22.35 9.66 -23.06
CA VAL A 194 -23.49 10.53 -22.71
C VAL A 194 -23.14 12.01 -22.91
N VAL A 195 -21.95 12.45 -22.47
CA VAL A 195 -21.47 13.82 -22.70
C VAL A 195 -21.36 14.12 -24.20
N GLY A 196 -20.83 13.18 -24.99
CA GLY A 196 -20.74 13.32 -26.45
C GLY A 196 -22.11 13.52 -27.11
N VAL A 197 -23.12 12.77 -26.67
CA VAL A 197 -24.51 12.93 -27.16
C VAL A 197 -25.04 14.32 -26.80
N ILE A 198 -24.86 14.78 -25.57
CA ILE A 198 -25.33 16.11 -25.13
C ILE A 198 -24.69 17.21 -25.97
N VAL A 199 -23.38 17.17 -26.18
CA VAL A 199 -22.65 18.15 -27.00
C VAL A 199 -23.18 18.15 -28.43
N SER A 200 -23.47 16.99 -29.01
CA SER A 200 -24.02 16.89 -30.37
C SER A 200 -25.41 17.55 -30.49
N VAL A 201 -26.25 17.41 -29.46
CA VAL A 201 -27.58 18.04 -29.40
C VAL A 201 -27.46 19.55 -29.28
N VAL A 202 -26.56 20.04 -28.41
CA VAL A 202 -26.31 21.47 -28.23
C VAL A 202 -25.83 22.11 -29.53
N ILE A 203 -24.89 21.49 -30.25
CA ILE A 203 -24.40 21.99 -31.55
C ILE A 203 -25.56 22.10 -32.56
N ARG A 204 -26.46 21.12 -32.61
CA ARG A 204 -27.65 21.16 -33.48
C ARG A 204 -28.60 22.29 -33.12
N LEU A 205 -28.87 22.51 -31.83
CA LEU A 205 -29.72 23.59 -31.35
C LEU A 205 -29.13 24.96 -31.70
N VAL A 206 -27.84 25.17 -31.46
CA VAL A 206 -27.13 26.42 -31.81
C VAL A 206 -27.20 26.69 -33.32
N ARG A 207 -27.00 25.66 -34.14
CA ARG A 207 -27.07 25.80 -35.61
C ARG A 207 -28.49 26.10 -36.09
N ALA A 208 -29.51 25.49 -35.49
CA ALA A 208 -30.91 25.77 -35.80
C ALA A 208 -31.31 27.21 -35.40
N TRP A 209 -30.82 27.69 -34.25
CA TRP A 209 -31.07 29.05 -33.78
C TRP A 209 -30.43 30.09 -34.71
N LYS A 210 -29.17 29.88 -35.12
CA LYS A 210 -28.50 30.71 -36.14
C LYS A 210 -29.27 30.72 -37.48
N LYS A 211 -29.76 29.56 -37.93
CA LYS A 211 -30.57 29.45 -39.18
C LYS A 211 -31.91 30.17 -39.09
N LYS A 212 -32.57 30.13 -37.92
CA LYS A 212 -33.83 30.83 -37.69
C LYS A 212 -33.64 32.36 -37.68
N ASN A 213 -32.53 32.85 -37.12
CA ASN A 213 -32.21 34.27 -37.12
C ASN A 213 -31.77 34.79 -38.50
N THR A 214 -31.11 33.98 -39.33
CA THR A 214 -30.80 34.35 -40.73
C THR A 214 -32.05 34.34 -41.62
N LYS A 215 -32.98 33.40 -41.44
CA LYS A 215 -34.28 33.45 -42.14
C LYS A 215 -35.15 34.65 -41.74
N LYS A 216 -35.09 35.09 -40.48
CA LYS A 216 -35.76 36.32 -40.04
C LYS A 216 -35.14 37.59 -40.63
N ALA A 217 -33.82 37.59 -40.88
CA ALA A 217 -33.14 38.72 -41.53
C ALA A 217 -33.42 38.79 -43.05
N VAL A 218 -33.63 37.65 -43.72
CA VAL A 218 -34.00 37.62 -45.16
C VAL A 218 -35.49 37.89 -45.38
N GLY A 219 -36.36 37.53 -44.42
CA GLY A 219 -37.80 37.79 -44.51
C GLY A 219 -38.21 39.25 -44.28
N SER A 220 -37.36 40.11 -43.71
CA SER A 220 -37.63 41.54 -43.57
C SER A 220 -37.28 42.36 -44.82
N ASP A 221 -36.48 41.80 -45.74
CA ASP A 221 -36.08 42.50 -46.97
C ASP A 221 -37.10 42.29 -48.12
N GLU A 222 -37.90 41.22 -48.06
CA GLU A 222 -38.90 40.89 -49.10
C GLU A 222 -40.25 41.61 -48.86
N GLU A 223 -40.55 42.03 -47.63
CA GLU A 223 -41.76 42.80 -47.29
C GLU A 223 -41.60 44.32 -47.48
N ASN A 224 -40.36 44.83 -47.57
CA ASN A 224 -40.07 46.24 -47.85
C ASN A 224 -39.85 46.56 -49.35
N SER A 225 -40.09 45.57 -50.23
CA SER A 225 -40.00 45.72 -51.70
C SER A 225 -41.37 45.68 -52.40
N GLN A 226 -42.47 45.55 -51.64
CA GLN A 226 -43.85 45.56 -52.15
C GLN A 226 -44.68 46.75 -51.65
N GLN A 227 -44.04 47.81 -51.15
CA GLN A 227 -44.71 49.07 -50.80
C GLN A 227 -44.13 50.25 -51.59
#